data_AF-A0A9D9KGV7-F1
#
_entry.id   AF-A0A9D9KGV7-F1
#
_cell.length_a   1.000
_cell.length_b   1.000
_cell.length_c   1.000
_cell.angle_alpha   90.00
_cell.angle_beta   90.00
_cell.angle_gamma   90.00
#
_symmetry.space_group_name_H-M   'P 1'
#
loop_
_entity.id
_entity.type
_entity.pdbx_description
1 polymer ?
#
loop_
_entity_poly.entity_id
_entity_poly.type
_entity_poly.pdbx_seq_one_letter_code
_entity_poly.pdbx_strand_id
1 'polypeptide(L)'
;MKRRKFLIVAGVTAGVVVVSASIRRRSIEKQLQNFYQGLRQPDPTPTGSIASSTLDILGAVTVALLPQDIELTHYQDFFRWRAENLAGFKDLYEKFAETLDQKASQKQNCEFAQCDRETSLSLIQNVLPPQSRARRGRLEEAQMLLFGRDRWLFQEHIINDIFQIFARTDALKAIGYKHWFGQPRGLEEYRRPRATQN
;
A
#
# COMPACT_ATOMS: atom_id res chain seq x y z
N MET A 1 -0.90 18.35 57.04
CA MET A 1 -1.25 19.34 55.99
C MET A 1 -0.59 18.94 54.67
N LYS A 2 -1.28 19.12 53.52
CA LYS A 2 -0.90 18.82 52.12
C LYS A 2 -1.17 17.40 51.57
N ARG A 3 -2.45 17.08 51.32
CA ARG A 3 -2.93 16.10 50.32
C ARG A 3 -4.31 16.53 49.76
N ARG A 4 -4.42 17.71 49.14
CA ARG A 4 -5.67 18.22 48.54
C ARG A 4 -5.44 18.97 47.22
N LYS A 5 -4.78 18.32 46.26
CA LYS A 5 -4.70 18.81 44.86
C LYS A 5 -4.78 17.66 43.83
N PHE A 6 -5.65 16.68 44.06
CA PHE A 6 -5.86 15.56 43.13
C PHE A 6 -7.32 15.45 42.62
N LEU A 7 -8.14 16.48 42.82
CA LEU A 7 -9.58 16.47 42.50
C LEU A 7 -10.05 17.73 41.76
N ILE A 8 -9.32 18.18 40.75
CA ILE A 8 -9.76 19.25 39.84
C ILE A 8 -9.27 18.95 38.41
N VAL A 9 -9.74 17.87 37.78
CA VAL A 9 -9.73 17.72 36.29
C VAL A 9 -10.92 16.90 35.77
N ALA A 10 -11.54 16.01 36.56
CA ALA A 10 -12.46 15.00 35.99
C ALA A 10 -13.98 15.28 36.15
N GLY A 11 -14.42 16.51 36.38
CA GLY A 11 -15.86 16.80 36.50
C GLY A 11 -16.20 18.21 36.04
N VAL A 12 -17.34 18.34 35.33
CA VAL A 12 -17.92 19.53 34.66
C VAL A 12 -17.62 19.52 33.15
N THR A 13 -18.44 18.93 32.27
CA THR A 13 -19.84 19.33 32.02
C THR A 13 -20.59 18.23 31.26
N ALA A 14 -21.52 17.56 31.94
CA ALA A 14 -22.68 16.94 31.32
C ALA A 14 -23.85 17.92 31.51
N GLY A 15 -24.38 18.50 30.42
CA GLY A 15 -25.53 19.40 30.50
C GLY A 15 -25.83 20.19 29.23
N VAL A 16 -26.84 19.72 28.48
CA VAL A 16 -27.69 20.42 27.50
C VAL A 16 -27.01 20.98 26.23
N VAL A 17 -27.16 20.29 25.09
CA VAL A 17 -27.84 20.83 23.88
C VAL A 17 -28.41 19.67 23.03
N VAL A 18 -29.70 19.38 23.17
CA VAL A 18 -30.39 18.32 22.39
C VAL A 18 -30.89 18.80 21.01
N VAL A 19 -30.60 20.04 20.60
CA VAL A 19 -31.01 20.57 19.28
C VAL A 19 -29.82 20.88 18.33
N SER A 20 -28.57 20.85 18.81
CA SER A 20 -27.36 20.99 17.96
C SER A 20 -26.58 19.68 17.78
N ALA A 21 -27.03 18.59 18.41
CA ALA A 21 -26.38 17.28 18.39
C ALA A 21 -26.27 16.67 16.98
N SER A 22 -27.22 16.95 16.08
CA SER A 22 -27.20 16.44 14.70
C SER A 22 -26.18 17.17 13.82
N ILE A 23 -26.01 18.49 14.00
CA ILE A 23 -25.04 19.29 13.25
C ILE A 23 -23.62 19.05 13.80
N ARG A 24 -23.46 18.95 15.13
CA ARG A 24 -22.18 18.57 15.75
C ARG A 24 -21.79 17.12 15.45
N ARG A 25 -22.72 16.16 15.43
CA ARG A 25 -22.42 14.78 15.01
C ARG A 25 -21.89 14.74 13.59
N ARG A 26 -22.55 15.39 12.63
CA ARG A 26 -22.08 15.45 11.24
C ARG A 26 -20.71 16.13 11.10
N SER A 27 -20.44 17.18 11.90
CA SER A 27 -19.14 17.84 11.89
C SER A 27 -18.02 16.96 12.47
N ILE A 28 -18.28 16.28 13.59
CA ILE A 28 -17.35 15.34 14.22
C ILE A 28 -17.12 14.13 13.31
N GLU A 29 -18.17 13.58 12.70
CA GLU A 29 -18.06 12.49 11.73
C GLU A 29 -17.22 12.88 10.51
N LYS A 30 -17.39 14.11 9.99
CA LYS A 30 -16.56 14.64 8.90
C LYS A 30 -15.11 14.85 9.31
N GLN A 31 -14.86 15.40 10.50
CA GLN A 31 -13.49 15.57 11.02
C GLN A 31 -12.80 14.21 11.21
N LEU A 32 -13.53 13.24 11.77
CA LEU A 32 -13.04 11.87 11.91
C LEU A 32 -12.80 11.24 10.53
N GLN A 33 -13.73 11.38 9.58
CA GLN A 33 -13.54 10.89 8.21
C GLN A 33 -12.32 11.51 7.54
N ASN A 34 -12.13 12.83 7.62
CA ASN A 34 -10.97 13.51 7.04
C ASN A 34 -9.67 13.07 7.71
N PHE A 35 -9.68 12.90 9.03
CA PHE A 35 -8.55 12.36 9.78
C PHE A 35 -8.22 10.93 9.34
N TYR A 36 -9.22 10.05 9.27
CA TYR A 36 -9.05 8.68 8.79
C TYR A 36 -8.61 8.64 7.31
N GLN A 37 -9.11 9.54 6.45
CA GLN A 37 -8.66 9.66 5.07
C GLN A 37 -7.19 10.11 4.99
N GLY A 38 -6.76 11.04 5.85
CA GLY A 38 -5.37 11.43 5.96
C GLY A 38 -4.46 10.28 6.37
N LEU A 39 -4.89 9.43 7.31
CA LEU A 39 -4.13 8.25 7.74
C LEU A 39 -3.98 7.18 6.65
N ARG A 40 -4.88 7.18 5.66
CA ARG A 40 -4.84 6.25 4.51
C ARG A 40 -3.86 6.68 3.41
N GLN A 41 -3.31 7.89 3.50
CA GLN A 41 -2.30 8.34 2.56
C GLN A 41 -0.90 8.14 3.15
N PRO A 42 0.10 7.82 2.31
CA PRO A 42 1.50 7.92 2.69
C PRO A 42 1.83 9.31 3.22
N ASP A 43 2.78 9.41 4.15
CA ASP A 43 3.24 10.71 4.63
C ASP A 43 3.80 11.52 3.45
N PRO A 44 3.56 12.85 3.37
CA PRO A 44 3.98 13.66 2.23
C PRO A 44 5.50 13.94 2.27
N THR A 45 6.31 12.90 2.19
CA THR A 45 7.76 13.00 2.05
C THR A 45 8.15 13.35 0.60
N PRO A 46 9.32 13.97 0.39
CA PRO A 46 9.81 14.27 -0.95
C PRO A 46 9.84 13.03 -1.84
N THR A 47 9.57 13.23 -3.13
CA THR A 47 9.79 12.22 -4.16
C THR A 47 11.29 12.00 -4.40
N GLY A 48 11.63 10.89 -5.05
CA GLY A 48 12.99 10.64 -5.47
C GLY A 48 13.21 9.21 -5.93
N SER A 49 14.45 8.92 -6.33
CA SER A 49 14.87 7.56 -6.63
C SER A 49 14.84 6.69 -5.37
N ILE A 50 14.37 5.46 -5.53
CA ILE A 50 14.48 4.41 -4.52
C ILE A 50 15.78 3.63 -4.71
N ALA A 51 16.31 3.10 -3.61
CA ALA A 51 17.49 2.25 -3.65
C ALA A 51 17.27 0.98 -4.48
N SER A 52 18.33 0.47 -5.13
CA SER A 52 18.29 -0.76 -5.91
C SER A 52 17.88 -1.97 -5.06
N SER A 53 18.39 -2.07 -3.83
CA SER A 53 17.99 -3.14 -2.89
C SER A 53 16.50 -3.12 -2.55
N THR A 54 15.90 -1.92 -2.43
CA THR A 54 14.45 -1.76 -2.25
C THR A 54 13.69 -2.30 -3.46
N LEU A 55 14.16 -2.03 -4.68
CA LEU A 55 13.56 -2.57 -5.91
C LEU A 55 13.68 -4.09 -6.01
N ASP A 56 14.80 -4.66 -5.57
CA ASP A 56 15.01 -6.11 -5.55
C ASP A 56 14.04 -6.80 -4.57
N ILE A 57 13.86 -6.22 -3.37
CA ILE A 57 12.89 -6.72 -2.38
C ILE A 57 11.46 -6.60 -2.90
N LEU A 58 11.07 -5.45 -3.48
CA LEU A 58 9.75 -5.28 -4.09
C LEU A 58 9.51 -6.26 -5.25
N GLY A 59 10.56 -6.55 -6.03
CA GLY A 59 10.54 -7.57 -7.06
C GLY A 59 10.30 -8.96 -6.49
N ALA A 60 11.04 -9.35 -5.45
CA ALA A 60 10.86 -10.63 -4.75
C ALA A 60 9.45 -10.77 -4.14
N VAL A 61 8.91 -9.70 -3.57
CA VAL A 61 7.50 -9.66 -3.09
C VAL A 61 6.53 -9.93 -4.23
N THR A 62 6.75 -9.32 -5.39
CA THR A 62 5.91 -9.51 -6.58
C THR A 62 5.94 -10.97 -7.06
N VAL A 63 7.13 -11.56 -7.18
CA VAL A 63 7.33 -12.96 -7.58
C VAL A 63 6.68 -13.92 -6.56
N ALA A 64 6.76 -13.61 -5.27
CA ALA A 64 6.15 -14.44 -4.25
C ALA A 64 4.61 -14.48 -4.38
N LEU A 65 3.99 -13.33 -4.63
CA LEU A 65 2.53 -13.15 -4.65
C LEU A 65 1.86 -13.57 -5.97
N LEU A 66 2.58 -13.54 -7.09
CA LEU A 66 2.04 -13.78 -8.43
C LEU A 66 2.45 -15.14 -9.01
N PRO A 67 1.76 -15.66 -10.04
CA PRO A 67 2.14 -16.90 -10.74
C PRO A 67 3.49 -16.78 -11.47
N GLN A 68 4.02 -17.92 -11.94
CA GLN A 68 5.43 -18.08 -12.35
C GLN A 68 5.87 -17.38 -13.66
N ASP A 69 5.01 -16.68 -14.39
CA ASP A 69 5.36 -16.08 -15.70
C ASP A 69 5.09 -14.56 -15.73
N ILE A 70 5.71 -13.80 -14.83
CA ILE A 70 5.60 -12.33 -14.79
C ILE A 70 6.83 -11.63 -15.37
N GLU A 71 6.60 -10.52 -16.07
CA GLU A 71 7.66 -9.65 -16.59
C GLU A 71 8.07 -8.64 -15.50
N LEU A 72 9.05 -9.01 -14.67
CA LEU A 72 9.40 -8.30 -13.44
C LEU A 72 9.82 -6.84 -13.66
N THR A 73 10.42 -6.52 -14.81
CA THR A 73 10.85 -5.17 -15.18
C THR A 73 9.70 -4.17 -15.17
N HIS A 74 8.50 -4.56 -15.61
CA HIS A 74 7.32 -3.68 -15.59
C HIS A 74 6.91 -3.28 -14.18
N TYR A 75 7.03 -4.20 -13.22
CA TYR A 75 6.74 -3.94 -11.81
C TYR A 75 7.77 -3.00 -11.21
N GLN A 76 9.05 -3.24 -11.48
CA GLN A 76 10.14 -2.38 -11.01
C GLN A 76 10.04 -0.95 -11.57
N ASP A 77 9.72 -0.81 -12.87
CA ASP A 77 9.52 0.51 -13.48
C ASP A 77 8.31 1.24 -12.90
N PHE A 78 7.23 0.52 -12.58
CA PHE A 78 6.08 1.10 -11.88
C PHE A 78 6.45 1.62 -10.49
N PHE A 79 7.18 0.84 -9.69
CA PHE A 79 7.62 1.27 -8.37
C PHE A 79 8.56 2.49 -8.47
N ARG A 80 9.50 2.47 -9.41
CA ARG A 80 10.40 3.60 -9.68
C ARG A 80 9.61 4.85 -10.04
N TRP A 81 8.72 4.77 -11.03
CA TRP A 81 7.91 5.90 -11.47
C TRP A 81 7.09 6.48 -10.30
N ARG A 82 6.45 5.66 -9.46
CA ARG A 82 5.67 6.17 -8.33
C ARG A 82 6.53 6.86 -7.28
N ALA A 83 7.69 6.31 -6.94
CA ALA A 83 8.59 6.95 -6.00
C ALA A 83 9.10 8.31 -6.51
N GLU A 84 9.34 8.43 -7.81
CA GLU A 84 9.83 9.64 -8.45
C GLU A 84 8.73 10.70 -8.66
N ASN A 85 7.46 10.29 -8.79
CA ASN A 85 6.37 11.18 -9.21
C ASN A 85 5.29 11.40 -8.14
N LEU A 86 5.19 10.56 -7.11
CA LEU A 86 4.16 10.64 -6.07
C LEU A 86 4.79 10.77 -4.68
N ALA A 87 4.43 11.83 -3.97
CA ALA A 87 4.92 12.09 -2.62
C ALA A 87 4.59 10.93 -1.66
N GLY A 88 5.53 10.62 -0.75
CA GLY A 88 5.37 9.55 0.25
C GLY A 88 5.65 8.13 -0.21
N PHE A 89 5.62 7.84 -1.51
CA PHE A 89 5.81 6.48 -2.01
C PHE A 89 7.23 5.97 -1.85
N LYS A 90 8.23 6.84 -2.03
CA LYS A 90 9.64 6.49 -1.81
C LYS A 90 9.85 5.92 -0.40
N ASP A 91 9.47 6.71 0.61
CA ASP A 91 9.64 6.35 2.03
C ASP A 91 8.80 5.12 2.41
N LEU A 92 7.56 5.04 1.89
CA LEU A 92 6.71 3.87 2.08
C LEU A 92 7.37 2.58 1.58
N TYR A 93 7.95 2.61 0.36
CA TYR A 93 8.62 1.46 -0.23
C TYR A 93 9.90 1.07 0.53
N GLU A 94 10.72 2.05 0.90
CA GLU A 94 11.96 1.82 1.64
C GLU A 94 11.67 1.23 3.03
N LYS A 95 10.70 1.77 3.77
CA LYS A 95 10.27 1.23 5.07
C LYS A 95 9.70 -0.19 4.96
N PHE A 96 8.94 -0.47 3.90
CA PHE A 96 8.41 -1.82 3.67
C PHE A 96 9.54 -2.82 3.42
N ALA A 97 10.46 -2.46 2.52
CA ALA A 97 11.61 -3.30 2.19
C ALA A 97 12.49 -3.57 3.40
N GLU A 98 12.82 -2.52 4.16
CA GLU A 98 13.58 -2.63 5.42
C GLU A 98 12.87 -3.56 6.42
N THR A 99 11.54 -3.41 6.59
CA THR A 99 10.76 -4.26 7.51
C THR A 99 10.82 -5.73 7.12
N LEU A 100 10.77 -6.04 5.82
CA LEU A 100 10.85 -7.42 5.33
C LEU A 100 12.25 -7.99 5.51
N ASP A 101 13.28 -7.22 5.17
CA ASP A 101 14.67 -7.65 5.25
C ASP A 101 15.11 -7.89 6.69
N GLN A 102 14.74 -7.00 7.61
CA GLN A 102 14.95 -7.21 9.05
C GLN A 102 14.28 -8.50 9.55
N LYS A 103 13.05 -8.80 9.09
CA LYS A 103 12.35 -10.03 9.49
C LYS A 103 12.96 -11.29 8.87
N ALA A 104 13.43 -11.21 7.63
CA ALA A 104 14.13 -12.30 6.96
C ALA A 104 15.44 -12.62 7.70
N SER A 105 16.24 -11.59 7.99
CA SER A 105 17.48 -11.71 8.74
C SER A 105 17.25 -12.32 10.12
N GLN A 106 16.24 -11.84 10.86
CA GLN A 106 15.92 -12.36 12.20
C GLN A 106 15.42 -13.81 12.22
N LYS A 107 14.64 -14.24 11.22
CA LYS A 107 14.00 -15.57 11.23
C LYS A 107 14.80 -16.65 10.52
N GLN A 108 15.51 -16.30 9.46
CA GLN A 108 16.10 -17.25 8.52
C GLN A 108 17.56 -16.97 8.20
N ASN A 109 18.13 -15.89 8.74
CA ASN A 109 19.50 -15.48 8.46
C ASN A 109 19.76 -15.30 6.94
N CYS A 110 18.73 -14.89 6.18
CA CYS A 110 18.78 -14.53 4.75
C CYS A 110 18.38 -13.07 4.55
N GLU A 111 18.88 -12.46 3.47
CA GLU A 111 18.26 -11.26 2.88
C GLU A 111 16.93 -11.63 2.25
N PHE A 112 15.92 -10.79 2.38
CA PHE A 112 14.56 -11.12 1.93
C PHE A 112 14.53 -11.48 0.43
N ALA A 113 15.26 -10.73 -0.40
CA ALA A 113 15.30 -10.95 -1.86
C ALA A 113 15.88 -12.31 -2.26
N GLN A 114 16.61 -12.98 -1.36
CA GLN A 114 17.24 -14.28 -1.60
C GLN A 114 16.47 -15.45 -0.97
N CYS A 115 15.47 -15.17 -0.13
CA CYS A 115 14.71 -16.23 0.51
C CYS A 115 13.81 -16.94 -0.53
N ASP A 116 13.52 -18.22 -0.33
CA ASP A 116 12.64 -18.97 -1.23
C ASP A 116 11.21 -18.41 -1.22
N ARG A 117 10.39 -18.85 -2.18
CA ARG A 117 9.02 -18.36 -2.35
C ARG A 117 8.13 -18.60 -1.12
N GLU A 118 8.21 -19.78 -0.52
CA GLU A 118 7.36 -20.17 0.62
C GLU A 118 7.71 -19.33 1.85
N THR A 119 9.00 -19.18 2.11
CA THR A 119 9.54 -18.32 3.17
C THR A 119 9.12 -16.87 2.94
N SER A 120 9.26 -16.36 1.71
CA SER A 120 8.87 -14.99 1.34
C SER A 120 7.38 -14.75 1.59
N LEU A 121 6.52 -15.67 1.17
CA LEU A 121 5.07 -15.58 1.41
C LEU A 121 4.74 -15.56 2.90
N SER A 122 5.36 -16.43 3.69
CA SER A 122 5.18 -16.45 5.16
C SER A 122 5.61 -15.14 5.81
N LEU A 123 6.75 -14.58 5.40
CA LEU A 123 7.23 -13.29 5.90
C LEU A 123 6.29 -12.14 5.52
N ILE A 124 5.83 -12.08 4.28
CA ILE A 124 4.85 -11.08 3.80
C ILE A 124 3.57 -11.15 4.64
N GLN A 125 3.01 -12.35 4.85
CA GLN A 125 1.79 -12.54 5.66
C GLN A 125 1.95 -12.06 7.11
N ASN A 126 3.17 -12.11 7.66
CA ASN A 126 3.46 -11.62 9.02
C ASN A 126 3.64 -10.10 9.10
N VAL A 127 3.93 -9.42 7.98
CA VAL A 127 4.04 -7.96 7.89
C VAL A 127 2.69 -7.31 7.59
N LEU A 128 1.85 -7.99 6.82
CA LEU A 128 0.54 -7.48 6.41
C LEU A 128 -0.51 -7.62 7.53
N PRO A 129 -1.56 -6.78 7.51
CA PRO A 129 -2.69 -6.94 8.41
C PRO A 129 -3.41 -8.26 8.11
N PRO A 130 -4.02 -8.92 9.12
CA PRO A 130 -4.78 -10.14 8.89
C PRO A 130 -5.89 -9.91 7.85
N GLN A 131 -6.11 -10.85 6.93
CA GLN A 131 -7.04 -10.68 5.81
C GLN A 131 -8.54 -10.85 6.18
N SER A 132 -8.89 -11.02 7.45
CA SER A 132 -10.27 -11.24 7.91
C SER A 132 -11.14 -9.97 7.83
N ARG A 133 -11.40 -9.47 6.61
CA ARG A 133 -12.30 -8.33 6.34
C ARG A 133 -13.77 -8.64 6.69
N ALA A 134 -14.17 -9.92 6.70
CA ALA A 134 -15.57 -10.32 6.85
C ALA A 134 -16.19 -10.05 8.23
N ARG A 135 -15.41 -9.63 9.25
CA ARG A 135 -15.92 -9.35 10.61
C ARG A 135 -15.28 -8.14 11.31
N ARG A 136 -14.53 -7.28 10.62
CA ARG A 136 -13.96 -6.10 11.29
C ARG A 136 -15.04 -5.04 11.49
N GLY A 137 -15.38 -4.79 12.75
CA GLY A 137 -16.18 -3.62 13.12
C GLY A 137 -15.40 -2.32 12.87
N ARG A 138 -16.11 -1.19 12.75
CA ARG A 138 -15.51 0.15 12.57
C ARG A 138 -14.42 0.47 13.61
N LEU A 139 -14.54 -0.09 14.82
CA LEU A 139 -13.60 0.10 15.92
C LEU A 139 -12.25 -0.58 15.66
N GLU A 140 -12.27 -1.80 15.12
CA GLU A 140 -11.04 -2.55 14.80
C GLU A 140 -10.31 -1.95 13.60
N GLU A 141 -11.05 -1.42 12.63
CA GLU A 141 -10.46 -0.67 11.51
C GLU A 141 -9.77 0.62 12.02
N ALA A 142 -10.42 1.37 12.91
CA ALA A 142 -9.83 2.54 13.54
C ALA A 142 -8.58 2.18 14.37
N GLN A 143 -8.64 1.08 15.14
CA GLN A 143 -7.50 0.61 15.93
C GLN A 143 -6.31 0.21 15.05
N MET A 144 -6.55 -0.48 13.93
CA MET A 144 -5.49 -0.77 12.97
C MET A 144 -4.92 0.49 12.32
N LEU A 145 -5.75 1.46 11.95
CA LEU A 145 -5.26 2.71 11.36
C LEU A 145 -4.41 3.53 12.34
N LEU A 146 -4.67 3.42 13.65
CA LEU A 146 -3.92 4.13 14.68
C LEU A 146 -2.63 3.41 15.11
N PHE A 147 -2.63 2.08 15.20
CA PHE A 147 -1.50 1.31 15.75
C PHE A 147 -0.78 0.41 14.73
N GLY A 148 -1.33 0.26 13.54
CA GLY A 148 -0.82 -0.58 12.45
C GLY A 148 -0.88 0.13 11.10
N ARG A 149 -0.81 1.47 11.11
CA ARG A 149 -0.91 2.33 9.92
C ARG A 149 -0.01 1.83 8.79
N ASP A 150 1.26 1.59 9.08
CA ASP A 150 2.24 1.20 8.06
C ASP A 150 1.87 -0.14 7.41
N ARG A 151 1.43 -1.12 8.21
CA ARG A 151 0.97 -2.42 7.69
C ARG A 151 -0.24 -2.24 6.77
N TRP A 152 -1.17 -1.37 7.15
CA TRP A 152 -2.33 -1.04 6.33
C TRP A 152 -1.90 -0.34 5.03
N LEU A 153 -0.97 0.61 5.09
CA LEU A 153 -0.43 1.29 3.91
C LEU A 153 0.30 0.33 2.98
N PHE A 154 1.07 -0.63 3.51
CA PHE A 154 1.72 -1.67 2.72
C PHE A 154 0.67 -2.52 1.97
N GLN A 155 -0.38 -2.95 2.67
CA GLN A 155 -1.46 -3.69 2.05
C GLN A 155 -2.15 -2.88 0.95
N GLU A 156 -2.47 -1.62 1.22
CA GLU A 156 -3.28 -0.79 0.31
C GLU A 156 -2.48 -0.32 -0.91
N HIS A 157 -1.24 0.11 -0.73
CA HIS A 157 -0.46 0.81 -1.74
C HIS A 157 0.67 -0.01 -2.37
N ILE A 158 0.90 -1.23 -1.87
CA ILE A 158 1.88 -2.16 -2.46
C ILE A 158 1.12 -3.39 -2.94
N ILE A 159 0.49 -4.12 -2.02
CA ILE A 159 -0.14 -5.41 -2.33
C ILE A 159 -1.36 -5.24 -3.23
N ASN A 160 -2.32 -4.39 -2.86
CA ASN A 160 -3.48 -4.18 -3.70
C ASN A 160 -3.09 -3.60 -5.06
N ASP A 161 -2.06 -2.76 -5.14
CA ASP A 161 -1.64 -2.20 -6.43
C ASP A 161 -1.03 -3.28 -7.35
N ILE A 162 -0.21 -4.19 -6.80
CA ILE A 162 0.26 -5.40 -7.49
C ILE A 162 -0.95 -6.19 -8.06
N PHE A 163 -1.99 -6.41 -7.25
CA PHE A 163 -3.15 -7.21 -7.69
C PHE A 163 -4.15 -6.44 -8.58
N GLN A 164 -4.42 -5.15 -8.33
CA GLN A 164 -5.46 -4.39 -9.03
C GLN A 164 -5.01 -3.96 -10.42
N ILE A 165 -3.76 -3.51 -10.55
CA ILE A 165 -3.26 -2.93 -11.80
C ILE A 165 -2.68 -4.04 -12.69
N PHE A 166 -1.98 -5.00 -12.10
CA PHE A 166 -1.15 -5.92 -12.88
C PHE A 166 -1.70 -7.33 -13.00
N ALA A 167 -2.35 -7.90 -11.99
CA ALA A 167 -2.97 -9.23 -12.16
C ALA A 167 -4.04 -9.24 -13.26
N ARG A 168 -4.74 -8.12 -13.47
CA ARG A 168 -5.66 -7.96 -14.62
C ARG A 168 -4.91 -7.93 -15.95
N THR A 169 -3.74 -7.31 -16.00
CA THR A 169 -2.93 -7.17 -17.21
C THR A 169 -2.24 -8.50 -17.57
N ASP A 170 -1.73 -9.21 -16.57
CA ASP A 170 -1.13 -10.54 -16.73
C ASP A 170 -2.19 -11.58 -17.14
N ALA A 171 -3.39 -11.51 -16.57
CA ALA A 171 -4.51 -12.34 -17.01
C ALA A 171 -4.85 -12.11 -18.49
N LEU A 172 -4.73 -10.87 -18.99
CA LEU A 172 -4.89 -10.57 -20.41
C LEU A 172 -3.75 -11.16 -21.25
N LYS A 173 -2.49 -11.02 -20.83
CA LYS A 173 -1.37 -11.66 -21.54
C LYS A 173 -1.53 -13.18 -21.61
N ALA A 174 -1.98 -13.81 -20.51
CA ALA A 174 -2.22 -15.25 -20.45
C ALA A 174 -3.29 -15.74 -21.45
N ILE A 175 -4.28 -14.90 -21.80
CA ILE A 175 -5.29 -15.22 -22.84
C ILE A 175 -4.87 -14.74 -24.25
N GLY A 176 -3.61 -14.38 -24.45
CA GLY A 176 -3.04 -14.05 -25.76
C GLY A 176 -3.03 -12.56 -26.12
N TYR A 177 -3.29 -11.66 -25.17
CA TYR A 177 -3.14 -10.22 -25.40
C TYR A 177 -1.65 -9.85 -25.49
N LYS A 178 -1.23 -9.25 -26.61
CA LYS A 178 0.20 -9.04 -26.92
C LYS A 178 0.85 -7.85 -26.20
N HIS A 179 0.07 -6.88 -25.72
CA HIS A 179 0.59 -5.60 -25.21
C HIS A 179 0.12 -5.30 -23.79
N TRP A 180 0.97 -4.63 -23.02
CA TRP A 180 0.64 -4.13 -21.68
C TRP A 180 -0.29 -2.91 -21.75
N PHE A 181 -1.08 -2.66 -20.70
CA PHE A 181 -1.87 -1.42 -20.63
C PHE A 181 -0.94 -0.20 -20.63
N GLY A 182 -1.19 0.75 -21.55
CA GLY A 182 -0.39 1.97 -21.69
C GLY A 182 0.70 1.90 -22.76
N GLN A 183 1.03 0.71 -23.29
CA GLN A 183 1.81 0.61 -24.52
C GLN A 183 0.94 1.04 -25.71
N PRO A 184 1.48 1.81 -26.68
CA PRO A 184 0.74 2.19 -27.87
C PRO A 184 0.23 0.92 -28.57
N ARG A 185 -1.10 0.82 -28.72
CA ARG A 185 -1.76 -0.34 -29.32
C ARG A 185 -1.42 -0.43 -30.79
N GLY A 186 -0.37 -1.16 -31.19
CA GLY A 186 -0.15 -1.60 -32.57
C GLY A 186 -0.38 -0.56 -33.68
N LEU A 187 -0.34 0.75 -33.40
CA LEU A 187 -0.54 1.79 -34.41
C LEU A 187 0.61 1.76 -35.43
N GLU A 188 1.74 1.21 -35.00
CA GLU A 188 2.88 0.84 -35.83
C GLU A 188 2.53 -0.31 -36.80
N GLU A 189 1.74 -1.31 -36.38
CA GLU A 189 1.25 -2.38 -37.28
C GLU A 189 0.23 -1.85 -38.31
N TYR A 190 -0.48 -0.76 -37.99
CA TYR A 190 -1.34 -0.03 -38.93
C TYR A 190 -0.59 1.00 -39.79
N ARG A 191 0.66 1.35 -39.47
CA ARG A 191 1.57 2.07 -40.37
C ARG A 191 2.14 1.12 -41.42
N ARG A 192 1.29 0.39 -42.14
CA ARG A 192 1.73 -0.16 -43.42
C ARG A 192 2.06 1.04 -44.34
N PRO A 193 3.21 1.06 -45.03
CA PRO A 193 3.44 2.06 -46.06
C PRO A 193 2.30 1.97 -47.08
N ARG A 194 1.77 3.12 -47.51
CA ARG A 194 0.82 3.17 -48.64
C ARG A 194 1.44 2.33 -49.74
N ALA A 195 0.71 1.31 -50.21
CA ALA A 195 1.10 0.56 -51.39
C ALA A 195 1.44 1.58 -52.48
N THR A 196 2.70 1.59 -52.92
CA THR A 196 3.10 2.28 -54.15
C THR A 196 2.26 1.67 -55.25
N GLN A 197 1.24 2.41 -55.69
CA GLN A 197 0.54 2.11 -56.92
C GLN A 197 1.55 2.30 -58.05
N ASN A 198 1.87 1.21 -58.74
CA ASN A 198 2.58 1.22 -60.01
C ASN A 198 1.72 1.88 -61.09
#